data_AF-A0A2R8APU2-F1
#
_entry.id   AF-A0A2R8APU2-F1
#
_cell.length_a   1.000
_cell.length_b   1.000
_cell.length_c   1.000
_cell.angle_alpha   90.00
_cell.angle_beta   90.00
_cell.angle_gamma   90.00
#
_symmetry.space_group_name_H-M   'P 1'
#
loop_
_entity.id
_entity.type
_entity.pdbx_description
1 polymer ?
#
loop_
_entity_poly.entity_id
_entity_poly.type
_entity_poly.pdbx_seq_one_letter_code
_entity_poly.pdbx_strand_id
1 'polypeptide(L)'
;MTLAMRKWATPLTAATFIITGVTGIVLFFHSGGILSRVAHEWIGMAIMVVFLFHIAINWRPFLAYFKKPVGATIMVLGVVLTAATFVPLDQAQSGGGMNPGRLIGALQKAPITALATMTDKTADTIVTDLQAAGFANATTETTVADLTQGDRGQIMAVLGIALN
;
A
#
# COMPACT_ATOMS: atom_id res chain seq x y z
N MET A 1 15.53 -25.09 -26.41
CA MET A 1 14.12 -24.88 -26.03
C MET A 1 13.22 -25.47 -27.09
N THR A 2 12.37 -26.43 -26.73
CA THR A 2 11.47 -27.14 -27.65
C THR A 2 10.41 -26.19 -28.22
N LEU A 3 10.01 -26.37 -29.49
CA LEU A 3 8.99 -25.53 -30.15
C LEU A 3 7.66 -25.47 -29.36
N ALA A 4 7.36 -26.51 -28.58
CA ALA A 4 6.18 -26.58 -27.72
C ALA A 4 6.12 -25.43 -26.70
N MET A 5 7.24 -25.08 -26.04
CA MET A 5 7.25 -24.02 -25.03
C MET A 5 6.96 -22.62 -25.62
N ARG A 6 7.41 -22.38 -26.87
CA ARG A 6 7.10 -21.13 -27.59
C ARG A 6 5.62 -21.03 -27.98
N LYS A 7 4.97 -22.14 -28.32
CA LYS A 7 3.55 -22.16 -28.73
C LYS A 7 2.59 -21.80 -27.60
N TRP A 8 2.98 -22.06 -26.35
CA TRP A 8 2.13 -21.80 -25.17
C TRP A 8 2.44 -20.46 -24.48
N ALA A 9 3.66 -19.93 -24.62
CA ALA A 9 4.05 -18.70 -23.94
C ALA A 9 3.17 -17.49 -24.28
N THR A 10 2.94 -17.24 -25.58
CA THR A 10 2.12 -16.11 -26.04
C THR A 10 0.64 -16.24 -25.67
N PRO A 11 -0.08 -17.36 -25.93
CA PRO A 11 -1.49 -17.47 -25.58
C PRO A 11 -1.71 -17.42 -24.06
N LEU A 12 -0.80 -17.98 -23.26
CA LEU A 12 -0.89 -17.89 -21.80
C LEU A 12 -0.71 -16.44 -21.30
N THR A 13 0.25 -15.71 -21.88
CA THR A 13 0.43 -14.28 -21.58
C THR A 13 -0.80 -13.47 -21.97
N ALA A 14 -1.37 -13.73 -23.15
CA ALA A 14 -2.55 -13.03 -23.63
C ALA A 14 -3.79 -13.30 -22.76
N ALA A 15 -4.05 -14.57 -22.40
CA ALA A 15 -5.18 -14.95 -21.57
C ALA A 15 -5.11 -14.31 -20.18
N THR A 16 -3.95 -14.39 -19.53
CA THR A 16 -3.74 -13.76 -18.21
C THR A 16 -3.82 -12.23 -18.28
N PHE A 17 -3.28 -11.61 -19.34
CA PHE A 17 -3.40 -10.17 -19.58
C PHE A 17 -4.84 -9.71 -19.71
N ILE A 18 -5.67 -10.43 -20.46
CA ILE A 18 -7.09 -10.10 -20.62
C ILE A 18 -7.79 -10.15 -19.26
N ILE A 19 -7.56 -11.20 -18.47
CA ILE A 19 -8.22 -11.35 -17.16
C ILE A 19 -7.79 -10.23 -16.21
N THR A 20 -6.48 -10.00 -16.03
CA THR A 20 -5.96 -8.96 -15.14
C THR A 20 -6.33 -7.55 -15.62
N GLY A 21 -6.31 -7.30 -16.93
CA GLY A 21 -6.66 -6.02 -17.53
C GLY A 21 -8.14 -5.67 -17.36
N VAL A 22 -9.06 -6.61 -17.66
CA VAL A 22 -10.50 -6.40 -17.49
C VAL A 22 -10.85 -6.22 -16.01
N THR A 23 -10.31 -7.07 -15.13
CA THR A 23 -10.53 -6.92 -13.69
C THR A 23 -9.96 -5.60 -13.14
N GLY A 24 -8.83 -5.13 -13.66
CA GLY A 24 -8.25 -3.84 -13.31
C GLY A 24 -9.15 -2.67 -13.70
N ILE A 25 -9.72 -2.68 -14.92
CA ILE A 25 -10.68 -1.66 -15.37
C ILE A 25 -11.92 -1.66 -14.47
N VAL A 26 -12.47 -2.83 -14.17
CA VAL A 26 -13.64 -2.98 -13.29
C VAL A 26 -13.36 -2.45 -11.87
N LEU A 27 -12.19 -2.73 -11.31
CA LEU A 27 -11.80 -2.23 -9.99
C LEU A 27 -11.54 -0.71 -9.98
N PHE A 28 -11.01 -0.15 -11.07
CA PHE A 28 -10.79 1.30 -11.20
C PHE A 28 -12.11 2.09 -11.05
N PHE A 29 -13.20 1.59 -11.64
CA PHE A 29 -14.53 2.19 -11.52
C PHE A 29 -15.28 1.79 -10.23
N HIS A 30 -14.63 1.07 -9.31
CA HIS A 30 -15.24 0.55 -8.07
C HIS A 30 -16.48 -0.32 -8.31
N SER A 31 -16.65 -0.86 -9.52
CA SER A 31 -17.80 -1.70 -9.90
C SER A 31 -17.54 -3.19 -9.71
N GLY A 32 -16.33 -3.57 -9.29
CA GLY A 32 -15.93 -4.96 -9.04
C GLY A 32 -16.29 -5.46 -7.65
N GLY A 33 -16.84 -6.67 -7.59
CA GLY A 33 -17.00 -7.42 -6.34
C GLY A 33 -15.71 -8.11 -5.87
N ILE A 34 -15.83 -8.90 -4.79
CA ILE A 34 -14.73 -9.67 -4.20
C ILE A 34 -14.02 -10.54 -5.23
N LEU A 35 -14.76 -11.17 -6.15
CA LEU A 35 -14.18 -12.04 -7.17
C LEU A 35 -13.23 -11.29 -8.11
N SER A 36 -13.61 -10.08 -8.57
CA SER A 36 -12.75 -9.27 -9.44
C SER A 36 -11.47 -8.85 -8.73
N ARG A 37 -11.56 -8.51 -7.44
CA ARG A 37 -10.40 -8.17 -6.59
C ARG A 37 -9.46 -9.36 -6.43
N VAL A 38 -9.98 -10.52 -6.01
CA VAL A 38 -9.19 -11.74 -5.83
C VAL A 38 -8.56 -12.17 -7.15
N ALA A 39 -9.31 -12.14 -8.25
CA ALA A 39 -8.78 -12.44 -9.57
C ALA A 39 -7.65 -11.46 -9.96
N HIS A 40 -7.85 -10.15 -9.79
CA HIS A 40 -6.84 -9.16 -10.14
C HIS A 40 -5.55 -9.33 -9.33
N GLU A 41 -5.66 -9.57 -8.03
CA GLU A 41 -4.50 -9.73 -7.14
C GLU A 41 -3.74 -11.03 -7.45
N TRP A 42 -4.43 -12.18 -7.48
CA TRP A 42 -3.77 -13.48 -7.65
C TRP A 42 -3.33 -13.73 -9.09
N ILE A 43 -4.19 -13.44 -10.07
CA ILE A 43 -3.84 -13.59 -11.48
C ILE A 43 -2.85 -12.49 -11.90
N GLY A 44 -2.90 -11.32 -11.26
CA GLY A 44 -1.89 -10.26 -11.39
C GLY A 44 -0.48 -10.70 -10.97
N MET A 45 -0.35 -11.52 -9.93
CA MET A 45 0.93 -12.15 -9.60
C MET A 45 1.32 -13.22 -10.63
N ALA A 46 0.38 -14.06 -11.05
CA ALA A 46 0.63 -15.12 -12.02
C ALA A 46 1.08 -14.59 -13.39
N ILE A 47 0.46 -13.50 -13.88
CA ILE A 47 0.85 -12.88 -15.15
C ILE A 47 2.29 -12.35 -15.11
N MET A 48 2.76 -11.84 -13.96
CA MET A 48 4.16 -11.38 -13.85
C MET A 48 5.13 -12.54 -14.11
N VAL A 49 4.87 -13.71 -13.52
CA VAL A 49 5.67 -14.92 -13.73
C VAL A 49 5.61 -15.36 -15.20
N VAL A 50 4.41 -15.43 -15.78
CA VAL A 50 4.20 -15.83 -17.18
C VAL A 50 4.88 -14.85 -18.14
N PHE A 51 4.81 -13.55 -17.85
CA PHE A 51 5.41 -12.50 -18.66
C PHE A 51 6.94 -12.56 -18.65
N LEU A 52 7.56 -12.76 -17.49
CA LEU A 52 9.01 -12.96 -17.38
C LEU A 52 9.45 -14.22 -18.16
N PHE A 53 8.68 -15.30 -18.05
CA PHE A 53 8.92 -16.50 -18.83
C PHE A 53 8.78 -16.26 -20.34
N HIS A 54 7.77 -15.49 -20.76
CA HIS A 54 7.57 -15.09 -22.14
C HIS A 54 8.77 -14.29 -22.68
N ILE A 55 9.31 -13.34 -21.91
CA ILE A 55 10.52 -12.59 -22.27
C ILE A 55 11.71 -13.52 -22.37
N ALA A 56 11.93 -14.41 -21.39
CA ALA A 56 13.08 -15.32 -21.38
C ALA A 56 13.09 -16.23 -22.61
N ILE A 57 11.93 -16.78 -22.99
CA ILE A 57 11.80 -17.58 -24.22
C ILE A 57 12.00 -16.72 -25.47
N ASN A 58 11.47 -15.48 -25.47
CA ASN A 58 11.51 -14.59 -26.63
C ASN A 58 12.62 -13.52 -26.52
N TRP A 59 13.74 -13.87 -25.89
CA TRP A 59 14.82 -12.93 -25.57
C TRP A 59 15.40 -12.22 -26.80
N ARG A 60 15.66 -12.96 -27.88
CA ARG A 60 16.21 -12.40 -29.12
C ARG A 60 15.25 -11.39 -29.78
N PRO A 61 13.96 -11.72 -30.05
CA PRO A 61 12.97 -10.75 -30.48
C PRO A 61 12.82 -9.55 -29.53
N PHE A 62 12.82 -9.79 -28.22
CA PHE A 62 12.71 -8.73 -27.22
C PHE A 62 13.84 -7.69 -27.34
N LEU A 63 15.09 -8.16 -27.43
CA LEU A 63 16.26 -7.29 -27.64
C LEU A 63 16.21 -6.51 -28.96
N ALA A 64 15.51 -7.00 -29.98
CA ALA A 64 15.39 -6.30 -31.26
C ALA A 64 14.59 -5.00 -31.15
N TYR A 65 13.66 -4.88 -30.19
CA TYR A 65 12.90 -3.64 -29.97
C TYR A 65 13.77 -2.47 -29.53
N PHE A 66 14.88 -2.74 -28.81
CA PHE A 66 15.83 -1.72 -28.39
C PHE A 66 16.71 -1.19 -29.53
N LYS A 67 16.75 -1.88 -30.68
CA LYS A 67 17.48 -1.42 -31.87
C LYS A 67 16.73 -0.33 -32.65
N LYS A 68 15.46 -0.11 -32.37
CA LYS A 68 14.62 0.91 -33.02
C LYS A 68 14.35 2.02 -32.01
N PRO A 69 14.55 3.31 -32.37
CA PRO A 69 14.41 4.41 -31.41
C PRO A 69 13.00 4.47 -30.81
N VAL A 70 11.96 4.26 -31.61
CA VAL A 70 10.57 4.23 -31.15
C VAL A 70 10.33 3.14 -30.08
N GLY A 71 10.83 1.92 -30.32
CA GLY A 71 10.68 0.81 -29.39
C GLY A 71 11.40 1.06 -28.07
N ALA A 72 12.64 1.55 -28.14
CA ALA A 72 13.42 1.92 -26.96
C ALA A 72 12.73 3.04 -26.16
N THR A 73 12.23 4.09 -26.82
CA THR A 73 11.55 5.21 -26.15
C THR A 73 10.31 4.76 -25.40
N ILE A 74 9.46 3.91 -26.00
CA ILE A 74 8.24 3.41 -25.35
C ILE A 74 8.61 2.59 -24.09
N MET A 75 9.61 1.72 -24.19
CA MET A 75 10.06 0.90 -23.06
C MET A 75 10.63 1.75 -21.92
N VAL A 76 11.51 2.71 -22.24
CA VAL A 76 12.09 3.62 -21.25
C VAL A 76 11.01 4.46 -20.60
N LEU A 77 10.09 5.04 -21.38
CA LEU A 77 8.98 5.82 -20.84
C LEU A 77 8.10 4.99 -19.91
N GLY A 78 7.79 3.74 -20.29
CA GLY A 78 7.04 2.82 -19.43
C GLY A 78 7.73 2.59 -18.09
N VAL A 79 9.03 2.30 -18.10
CA VAL A 79 9.83 2.12 -16.87
C VAL A 79 9.86 3.39 -16.04
N VAL A 80 10.05 4.56 -16.66
CA VAL A 80 10.07 5.85 -15.97
C VAL A 80 8.72 6.16 -15.33
N LEU A 81 7.61 5.95 -16.04
CA LEU A 81 6.26 6.17 -15.51
C LEU A 81 5.96 5.22 -14.35
N THR A 82 6.37 3.95 -14.45
CA THR A 82 6.25 3.01 -13.33
C THR A 82 7.15 3.40 -12.15
N ALA A 83 8.39 3.81 -12.38
CA ALA A 83 9.27 4.27 -11.31
C ALA A 83 8.73 5.54 -10.63
N ALA A 84 8.11 6.43 -11.40
CA ALA A 84 7.50 7.65 -10.88
C ALA A 84 6.37 7.37 -9.88
N THR A 85 5.70 6.21 -9.95
CA THR A 85 4.67 5.84 -8.96
C THR A 85 5.24 5.55 -7.57
N PHE A 86 6.54 5.33 -7.45
CA PHE A 86 7.23 5.11 -6.17
C PHE A 86 7.82 6.38 -5.59
N VAL A 87 7.81 7.50 -6.34
CA VAL A 87 8.23 8.78 -5.80
C VAL A 87 7.18 9.24 -4.79
N PRO A 88 7.56 9.48 -3.52
CA PRO A 88 6.66 10.06 -2.55
C PRO A 88 6.44 11.52 -2.93
N LEU A 89 5.47 11.77 -3.80
CA LEU A 89 4.82 13.07 -3.86
C LEU A 89 4.20 13.24 -2.47
N ASP A 90 4.60 14.31 -1.78
CA ASP A 90 3.94 14.76 -0.57
C ASP A 90 2.43 14.66 -0.81
N GLN A 91 1.73 13.90 0.03
CA GLN A 91 0.37 13.39 -0.20
C GLN A 91 -0.69 14.51 -0.20
N ALA A 92 -0.57 15.47 -1.11
CA ALA A 92 -1.61 16.38 -1.52
C ALA A 92 -2.61 15.57 -2.33
N GLN A 93 -3.66 15.11 -1.64
CA GLN A 93 -4.96 14.76 -2.22
C GLN A 93 -4.93 13.68 -3.31
N SER A 94 -4.99 12.40 -2.94
CA SER A 94 -5.59 11.39 -3.81
C SER A 94 -6.02 10.16 -3.00
N GLY A 95 -7.35 9.99 -2.87
CA GLY A 95 -7.98 8.80 -2.28
C GLY A 95 -8.83 9.12 -1.05
N GLY A 96 -10.15 9.13 -1.20
CA GLY A 96 -11.16 9.45 -0.17
C GLY A 96 -11.27 8.48 1.01
N GLY A 97 -10.15 8.08 1.62
CA GLY A 97 -10.09 7.41 2.91
C GLY A 97 -9.20 8.21 3.85
N MET A 98 -9.59 8.32 5.12
CA MET A 98 -8.72 8.87 6.16
C MET A 98 -7.46 8.00 6.23
N ASN A 99 -6.33 8.51 5.76
CA ASN A 99 -5.06 7.80 5.83
C ASN A 99 -4.79 7.43 7.30
N PRO A 100 -4.73 6.14 7.67
CA PRO A 100 -4.56 5.73 9.07
C PRO A 100 -3.31 6.33 9.71
N GLY A 101 -2.25 6.57 8.93
CA GLY A 101 -1.05 7.25 9.39
C GLY A 101 -1.25 8.72 9.71
N ARG A 102 -2.14 9.42 9.00
CA ARG A 102 -2.53 10.82 9.32
C ARG A 102 -3.41 10.88 10.56
N LEU A 103 -4.32 9.91 10.73
CA LEU A 103 -5.14 9.81 11.93
C LEU A 103 -4.26 9.51 13.16
N ILE A 104 -3.39 8.51 13.09
CA ILE A 104 -2.44 8.20 14.16
C ILE A 104 -1.53 9.40 14.42
N GLY A 105 -1.02 10.07 13.38
CA GLY A 105 -0.22 11.28 13.53
C GLY A 105 -0.96 12.47 14.16
N ALA A 106 -2.27 12.59 13.92
CA ALA A 106 -3.11 13.59 14.58
C ALA A 106 -3.37 13.22 16.05
N LEU A 107 -3.67 11.95 16.35
CA LEU A 107 -3.86 11.44 17.71
C LEU A 107 -2.57 11.51 18.53
N GLN A 108 -1.40 11.34 17.91
CA GLN A 108 -0.10 11.48 18.57
C GLN A 108 0.14 12.90 19.13
N LYS A 109 -0.34 13.91 18.41
CA LYS A 109 -0.20 15.33 18.78
C LYS A 109 -1.34 15.83 19.64
N ALA A 110 -2.38 15.02 19.84
CA ALA A 110 -3.49 15.37 20.68
C ALA A 110 -3.10 15.22 22.17
N PRO A 111 -3.49 16.17 23.04
CA PRO A 111 -3.32 16.01 24.47
C PRO A 111 -4.25 14.90 25.01
N ILE A 112 -3.91 14.32 26.15
CA ILE A 112 -4.72 13.26 26.78
C ILE A 112 -6.16 13.72 27.07
N THR A 113 -6.37 15.01 27.36
CA THR A 113 -7.72 15.61 27.46
C THR A 113 -8.54 15.48 26.19
N ALA A 114 -7.94 15.63 25.00
CA ALA A 114 -8.63 15.45 23.73
C ALA A 114 -8.97 13.98 23.48
N LEU A 115 -8.12 13.03 23.90
CA LEU A 115 -8.42 11.60 23.84
C LEU A 115 -9.58 11.23 24.79
N ALA A 116 -9.63 11.84 25.98
CA ALA A 116 -10.72 11.65 26.92
C ALA A 116 -12.07 12.02 26.30
N THR A 117 -12.17 13.12 25.54
CA THR A 117 -13.41 13.51 24.86
C THR A 117 -13.89 12.54 23.77
N MET A 118 -13.02 11.64 23.30
CA MET A 118 -13.35 10.61 22.32
C MET A 118 -13.85 9.32 22.97
N THR A 119 -13.85 9.24 24.30
CA THR A 119 -14.23 8.08 25.10
C THR A 119 -15.18 8.48 26.22
N ASP A 120 -15.84 7.53 26.88
CA ASP A 120 -16.63 7.80 28.09
C ASP A 120 -15.77 7.91 29.37
N LYS A 121 -14.44 8.06 29.24
CA LYS A 121 -13.49 8.15 30.37
C LYS A 121 -13.11 9.60 30.69
N THR A 122 -12.87 9.88 31.97
CA THR A 122 -12.25 11.15 32.37
C THR A 122 -10.74 11.13 32.08
N ALA A 123 -10.17 12.31 31.83
CA ALA A 123 -8.73 12.45 31.59
C ALA A 123 -7.88 11.90 32.75
N ASP A 124 -8.35 12.04 33.99
CA ASP A 124 -7.67 11.51 35.19
C ASP A 124 -7.66 9.97 35.23
N THR A 125 -8.72 9.34 34.72
CA THR A 125 -8.78 7.87 34.63
C THR A 125 -7.78 7.36 33.60
N ILE A 126 -7.70 8.02 32.45
CA ILE A 126 -6.72 7.69 31.40
C ILE A 126 -5.28 7.89 31.90
N VAL A 127 -5.01 8.98 32.62
CA VAL A 127 -3.70 9.22 33.23
C VAL A 127 -3.33 8.10 34.22
N THR A 128 -4.29 7.69 35.06
CA THR A 128 -4.08 6.59 36.03
C THR A 128 -3.77 5.27 35.34
N ASP A 129 -4.53 4.93 34.29
CA ASP A 129 -4.33 3.71 33.50
C ASP A 129 -2.96 3.72 32.79
N LEU A 130 -2.54 4.88 32.27
CA LEU A 130 -1.23 5.04 31.61
C LEU A 130 -0.06 4.95 32.60
N GLN A 131 -0.21 5.54 33.79
CA GLN A 131 0.81 5.44 34.84
C GLN A 131 0.95 4.00 35.34
N ALA A 132 -0.17 3.28 35.50
CA ALA A 132 -0.17 1.86 35.86
C ALA A 132 0.51 0.98 34.78
N ALA A 133 0.43 1.38 33.51
CA ALA A 133 1.09 0.71 32.39
C ALA A 133 2.58 1.08 32.21
N GLY A 134 3.16 1.91 33.08
CA GLY A 134 4.58 2.27 33.07
C GLY A 134 4.89 3.65 32.49
N PHE A 135 3.89 4.45 32.08
CA PHE A 135 4.06 5.83 31.62
C PHE A 135 3.95 6.82 32.79
N ALA A 136 4.92 6.78 33.72
CA ALA A 136 4.90 7.56 34.97
C ALA A 136 4.80 9.09 34.78
N ASN A 137 5.20 9.61 33.62
CA ASN A 137 5.17 11.05 33.30
C ASN A 137 3.84 11.49 32.64
N ALA A 138 2.84 10.61 32.57
CA ALA A 138 1.54 10.96 31.99
C ALA A 138 0.83 12.03 32.83
N THR A 139 0.44 13.12 32.16
CA THR A 139 -0.42 14.17 32.70
C THR A 139 -1.51 14.51 31.69
N THR A 140 -2.56 15.22 32.09
CA THR A 140 -3.68 15.57 31.23
C THR A 140 -3.29 16.43 30.02
N GLU A 141 -2.20 17.20 30.12
CA GLU A 141 -1.69 18.07 29.05
C GLU A 141 -0.60 17.43 28.19
N THR A 142 0.02 16.34 28.65
CA THR A 142 1.08 15.67 27.89
C THR A 142 0.50 15.01 26.64
N THR A 143 1.21 15.13 25.51
CA THR A 143 0.80 14.45 24.27
C THR A 143 1.29 12.99 24.25
N VAL A 144 0.64 12.16 23.44
CA VAL A 144 1.06 10.77 23.24
C VAL A 144 2.48 10.69 22.66
N ALA A 145 2.86 11.64 21.79
CA ALA A 145 4.21 11.71 21.23
C ALA A 145 5.29 11.96 22.31
N ASP A 146 4.99 12.83 23.28
CA ASP A 146 5.94 13.16 24.35
C ASP A 146 6.15 12.00 25.33
N LEU A 147 5.10 11.21 25.60
CA LEU A 147 5.17 10.04 26.49
C LEU A 147 5.95 8.86 25.90
N THR A 148 6.01 8.79 24.58
CA THR A 148 6.51 7.61 23.84
C THR A 148 7.80 7.89 23.10
N GLN A 149 8.28 9.14 23.11
CA GLN A 149 9.47 9.59 22.39
C GLN A 149 9.46 9.22 20.90
N GLY A 150 8.27 9.06 20.31
CA GLY A 150 8.09 8.64 18.92
C GLY A 150 8.25 7.15 18.65
N ASP A 151 8.36 6.29 19.69
CA ASP A 151 8.34 4.84 19.51
C ASP A 151 6.95 4.36 19.06
N ARG A 152 6.87 3.77 17.87
CA ARG A 152 5.61 3.32 17.27
C ARG A 152 4.90 2.25 18.10
N GLY A 153 5.63 1.37 18.77
CA GLY A 153 5.05 0.32 19.61
C GLY A 153 4.39 0.92 20.85
N GLN A 154 5.07 1.85 21.51
CA GLN A 154 4.55 2.55 22.68
C GLN A 154 3.38 3.48 22.33
N ILE A 155 3.41 4.14 21.15
CA ILE A 155 2.27 4.94 20.67
C ILE A 155 1.00 4.10 20.59
N MET A 156 1.09 2.92 19.97
CA MET A 156 -0.08 2.04 19.84
C MET A 156 -0.53 1.50 21.20
N ALA A 157 0.40 1.26 22.13
CA ALA A 157 0.06 0.88 23.51
C ALA A 157 -0.68 1.99 24.25
N VAL A 158 -0.20 3.24 24.19
CA VAL A 158 -0.85 4.40 24.82
C VAL A 158 -2.22 4.64 24.22
N LEU A 159 -2.35 4.63 22.88
CA LEU A 159 -3.64 4.79 22.22
C LEU A 159 -4.60 3.64 22.57
N GLY A 160 -4.09 2.41 22.67
CA GLY A 160 -4.87 1.25 23.09
C GLY A 160 -5.40 1.36 24.52
N ILE A 161 -4.63 1.91 25.45
CA ILE A 161 -5.06 2.14 26.84
C ILE A 161 -6.03 3.31 26.93
N ALA A 162 -5.76 4.39 26.19
CA ALA A 162 -6.56 5.62 26.23
C ALA A 162 -7.90 5.49 25.51
N LEU A 163 -8.01 4.66 24.47
CA LEU A 163 -9.20 4.55 23.60
C LEU A 163 -10.04 3.28 23.83
N ASN A 164 -9.67 2.43 24.79
CA ASN A 164 -10.40 1.21 25.14
C ASN A 164 -11.11 1.34 26.49
#